data_AF-A0A455SMI2-F1
#
_entry.id   AF-A0A455SMI2-F1
#
_cell.length_a   1.000
_cell.length_b   1.000
_cell.length_c   1.000
_cell.angle_alpha   90.00
_cell.angle_beta   90.00
_cell.angle_gamma   90.00
#
_symmetry.space_group_name_H-M   'P 1'
#
loop_
_entity.id
_entity.type
_entity.pdbx_description
1 polymer ?
#
loop_
_entity_poly.entity_id
_entity_poly.type
_entity_poly.pdbx_seq_one_letter_code
_entity_poly.pdbx_strand_id
1 'polypeptide(L)'
;MKLSQHVEYQPVYLANKAAFERCRAVVAQWKTTNATLTVPGYPLQWNYETARAFIQELSHMYLEYNRVLWNTFHYCRQCGGQCCIAGGSHVRPFDLLAVAFLDRSIPLLSEHITAHRHQCIYLSRQRCSWPDEWRTIKCWSFYCLGGGPWHLGSSLHALRAPIIAELQRVVRAALPAPLRTYEAVHQISFAEYLDDPLHFAEKLQQALFEIFVSPLNEMYPFLDPQSIDGHRLERLRSGLLLDERVAAFLAEATEQIDERPPEVPEGLDISPAQLLADLETLMWIVEGHPAHERQLLSDLHLRYATAPAPEAGEEPTIWYRMRDTLLYLMQRLPTEKL
;
A
#
# COMPACT_ATOMS: atom_id res chain seq x y z
N MET A 1 4.20 -11.49 20.42
CA MET A 1 3.82 -12.74 19.70
C MET A 1 5.10 -13.40 19.17
N LYS A 2 5.14 -14.74 18.99
CA LYS A 2 6.28 -15.34 18.28
C LYS A 2 6.24 -14.92 16.81
N LEU A 3 7.37 -14.52 16.25
CA LEU A 3 7.50 -14.10 14.86
C LEU A 3 6.93 -15.13 13.89
N SER A 4 7.20 -16.42 14.14
CA SER A 4 6.71 -17.55 13.33
C SER A 4 5.18 -17.73 13.32
N GLN A 5 4.47 -17.10 14.25
CA GLN A 5 3.01 -17.13 14.32
C GLN A 5 2.36 -15.96 13.55
N HIS A 6 3.16 -14.98 13.09
CA HIS A 6 2.65 -13.87 12.30
C HIS A 6 2.25 -14.35 10.89
N VAL A 7 1.09 -13.90 10.40
CA VAL A 7 0.57 -14.33 9.08
C VAL A 7 1.51 -14.00 7.92
N GLU A 8 2.28 -12.92 8.05
CA GLU A 8 3.28 -12.49 7.06
C GLU A 8 4.64 -13.17 7.19
N TYR A 9 4.87 -14.02 8.19
CA TYR A 9 6.21 -14.57 8.46
C TYR A 9 6.80 -15.34 7.28
N GLN A 10 6.04 -16.30 6.75
CA GLN A 10 6.44 -17.10 5.60
C GLN A 10 6.35 -16.30 4.30
N PRO A 11 5.17 -15.77 3.89
CA PRO A 11 5.00 -15.19 2.56
C PRO A 11 5.72 -13.86 2.36
N VAL A 12 6.02 -13.13 3.44
CA VAL A 12 6.67 -11.80 3.35
C VAL A 12 8.07 -11.86 3.93
N TYR A 13 8.23 -12.14 5.23
CA TYR A 13 9.53 -11.95 5.87
C TYR A 13 10.62 -12.90 5.37
N LEU A 14 10.35 -14.20 5.32
CA LEU A 14 11.33 -15.17 4.81
C LEU A 14 11.56 -15.02 3.30
N ALA A 15 10.50 -14.76 2.53
CA ALA A 15 10.60 -14.50 1.10
C ALA A 15 11.50 -13.29 0.80
N ASN A 16 11.29 -12.18 1.51
CA ASN A 16 12.09 -10.96 1.38
C ASN A 16 13.55 -11.19 1.78
N LYS A 17 13.80 -11.96 2.85
CA LYS A 17 15.17 -12.29 3.27
C LYS A 17 15.92 -13.05 2.18
N ALA A 18 15.28 -14.07 1.58
CA ALA A 18 15.89 -14.83 0.50
C ALA A 18 16.11 -13.97 -0.76
N ALA A 19 15.12 -13.13 -1.13
CA ALA A 19 15.21 -12.24 -2.27
C ALA A 19 16.28 -11.15 -2.09
N PHE A 20 16.42 -10.61 -0.88
CA PHE A 20 17.41 -9.59 -0.58
C PHE A 20 18.85 -10.08 -0.74
N GLU A 21 19.17 -11.31 -0.32
CA GLU A 21 20.51 -11.87 -0.54
C GLU A 21 20.85 -11.98 -2.04
N ARG A 22 19.86 -12.32 -2.90
CA ARG A 22 20.04 -12.31 -4.36
C ARG A 22 20.27 -10.89 -4.88
N CYS A 23 19.48 -9.92 -4.42
CA CYS A 23 19.66 -8.51 -4.80
C CYS A 23 21.05 -7.99 -4.40
N ARG A 24 21.51 -8.29 -3.18
CA ARG A 24 22.86 -7.93 -2.70
C ARG A 24 23.95 -8.53 -3.57
N ALA A 25 23.82 -9.80 -3.96
CA ALA A 25 24.78 -10.47 -4.83
C ALA A 25 24.86 -9.79 -6.21
N VAL A 26 23.70 -9.47 -6.82
CA VAL A 26 23.64 -8.74 -8.09
C VAL A 26 24.27 -7.35 -7.98
N VAL A 27 23.93 -6.58 -6.94
CA VAL A 27 24.50 -5.23 -6.75
C VAL A 27 26.02 -5.30 -6.56
N ALA A 28 26.53 -6.28 -5.79
CA ALA A 28 27.97 -6.47 -5.60
C ALA A 28 28.69 -6.89 -6.90
N GLN A 29 28.08 -7.79 -7.69
CA GLN A 29 28.60 -8.19 -8.99
C GLN A 29 28.63 -7.00 -9.96
N TRP A 30 27.52 -6.25 -10.06
CA TRP A 30 27.42 -5.11 -10.97
C TRP A 30 28.36 -3.96 -10.58
N LYS A 31 28.56 -3.73 -9.27
CA LYS A 31 29.59 -2.81 -8.77
C LYS A 31 31.00 -3.17 -9.23
N THR A 32 31.30 -4.46 -9.30
CA THR A 32 32.62 -4.97 -9.70
C THR A 32 32.83 -4.89 -11.21
N THR A 33 31.82 -5.26 -12.00
CA THR A 33 31.90 -5.24 -13.46
C THR A 33 31.73 -3.84 -14.05
N ASN A 34 30.96 -3.00 -13.36
CA ASN A 34 30.46 -1.71 -13.82
C ASN A 34 29.92 -1.75 -15.27
N ALA A 35 29.30 -2.88 -15.64
CA ALA A 35 28.77 -3.08 -16.98
C ALA A 35 27.72 -2.02 -17.29
N THR A 36 27.69 -1.53 -18.54
CA THR A 36 26.65 -0.59 -18.97
C THR A 36 25.44 -1.38 -19.46
N LEU A 37 24.30 -1.08 -18.87
CA LEU A 37 22.99 -1.62 -19.19
C LEU A 37 22.20 -0.59 -19.99
N THR A 38 21.62 -1.00 -21.11
CA THR A 38 20.74 -0.13 -21.92
C THR A 38 19.30 -0.52 -21.66
N VAL A 39 18.41 0.45 -21.51
CA VAL A 39 16.98 0.21 -21.24
C VAL A 39 16.21 0.20 -22.57
N PRO A 40 15.65 -0.94 -23.02
CA PRO A 40 14.93 -1.00 -24.29
C PRO A 40 13.72 -0.04 -24.32
N GLY A 41 13.61 0.76 -25.38
CA GLY A 41 12.50 1.72 -25.55
C GLY A 41 12.68 3.06 -24.82
N TYR A 42 13.78 3.24 -24.07
CA TYR A 42 14.08 4.48 -23.36
C TYR A 42 15.48 4.99 -23.72
N PRO A 43 15.69 6.31 -23.78
CA PRO A 43 17.03 6.89 -23.89
C PRO A 43 17.76 6.85 -22.53
N LEU A 44 17.77 5.68 -21.88
CA LEU A 44 18.35 5.48 -20.55
C LEU A 44 19.45 4.41 -20.61
N GLN A 45 20.54 4.68 -19.90
CA GLN A 45 21.62 3.74 -19.67
C GLN A 45 21.99 3.77 -18.19
N TRP A 46 22.29 2.59 -17.66
CA TRP A 46 22.70 2.42 -16.28
C TRP A 46 24.09 1.80 -16.22
N ASN A 47 24.92 2.35 -15.35
CA ASN A 47 26.04 1.65 -14.75
C ASN A 47 25.83 1.69 -13.23
N TYR A 48 26.73 1.09 -12.46
CA TYR A 48 26.54 1.01 -11.00
C TYR A 48 26.40 2.41 -10.36
N GLU A 49 27.25 3.36 -10.74
CA GLU A 49 27.26 4.71 -10.14
C GLU A 49 26.01 5.52 -10.49
N THR A 50 25.59 5.51 -11.75
CA THR A 50 24.37 6.21 -12.20
C THR A 50 23.10 5.59 -11.61
N ALA A 51 23.06 4.26 -11.48
CA ALA A 51 21.96 3.55 -10.80
C ALA A 51 21.89 3.92 -9.31
N ARG A 52 23.04 3.97 -8.62
CA ARG A 52 23.12 4.38 -7.22
C ARG A 52 22.71 5.83 -7.02
N ALA A 53 23.16 6.74 -7.88
CA ALA A 53 22.77 8.14 -7.86
C ALA A 53 21.26 8.32 -8.04
N PHE A 54 20.65 7.59 -8.99
CA PHE A 54 19.20 7.60 -9.18
C PHE A 54 18.44 7.14 -7.93
N ILE A 55 18.89 6.07 -7.27
CA ILE A 55 18.26 5.58 -6.02
C ILE A 55 18.40 6.60 -4.89
N GLN A 56 19.52 7.33 -4.82
CA GLN A 56 19.70 8.41 -3.83
C GLN A 56 18.81 9.62 -4.10
N GLU A 57 18.67 10.06 -5.35
CA GLU A 57 17.73 11.11 -5.75
C GLU A 57 16.29 10.72 -5.41
N LEU A 58 15.95 9.48 -5.70
CA LEU A 58 14.63 8.93 -5.43
C LEU A 58 14.36 8.85 -3.91
N SER A 59 15.32 8.36 -3.11
CA SER A 59 15.25 8.39 -1.65
C SER A 59 15.06 9.81 -1.11
N HIS A 60 15.79 10.80 -1.65
CA HIS A 60 15.65 12.20 -1.26
C HIS A 60 14.24 12.75 -1.57
N MET A 61 13.67 12.44 -2.74
CA MET A 61 12.28 12.80 -3.06
C MET A 61 11.31 12.25 -2.00
N TYR A 62 11.52 11.02 -1.50
CA TYR A 62 10.63 10.43 -0.49
C TYR A 62 10.76 11.12 0.85
N LEU A 63 11.97 11.49 1.24
CA LEU A 63 12.20 12.20 2.49
C LEU A 63 11.49 13.55 2.45
N GLU A 64 11.54 14.28 1.33
CA GLU A 64 10.78 15.52 1.15
C GLU A 64 9.27 15.31 1.13
N TYR A 65 8.80 14.24 0.48
CA TYR A 65 7.38 13.85 0.48
C TYR A 65 6.88 13.62 1.91
N ASN A 66 7.59 12.79 2.68
CA ASN A 66 7.25 12.50 4.07
C ASN A 66 7.37 13.73 4.98
N ARG A 67 8.36 14.59 4.74
CA ARG A 67 8.52 15.85 5.47
C ARG A 67 7.29 16.74 5.32
N VAL A 68 6.72 16.84 4.11
CA VAL A 68 5.47 17.59 3.88
C VAL A 68 4.32 16.99 4.69
N LEU A 69 4.12 15.67 4.64
CA LEU A 69 3.07 15.00 5.40
C LEU A 69 3.19 15.25 6.92
N TRP A 70 4.39 15.11 7.47
CA TRP A 70 4.61 15.17 8.92
C TRP A 70 4.64 16.59 9.48
N ASN A 71 5.15 17.56 8.72
CA ASN A 71 5.34 18.92 9.22
C ASN A 71 4.17 19.85 8.89
N THR A 72 3.44 19.59 7.80
CA THR A 72 2.44 20.53 7.26
C THR A 72 1.03 20.16 7.66
N PHE A 73 0.73 18.87 7.81
CA PHE A 73 -0.62 18.40 8.06
C PHE A 73 -0.74 17.77 9.45
N HIS A 74 -1.96 17.80 10.01
CA HIS A 74 -2.32 17.04 11.21
C HIS A 74 -2.46 15.55 10.89
N TYR A 75 -1.48 15.01 10.16
CA TYR A 75 -1.32 13.61 9.93
C TYR A 75 -1.23 12.88 11.26
N CYS A 76 -1.65 11.62 11.30
CA CYS A 76 -1.51 10.77 12.47
C CYS A 76 -0.03 10.72 12.91
N ARG A 77 0.36 11.58 13.87
CA ARG A 77 1.70 11.57 14.49
C ARG A 77 1.89 10.33 15.37
N GLN A 78 0.79 9.76 15.85
CA GLN A 78 0.76 8.43 16.47
C GLN A 78 1.18 7.33 15.50
N CYS A 79 1.16 7.58 14.19
CA CYS A 79 1.70 6.66 13.23
C CYS A 79 3.23 6.76 13.20
N GLY A 80 3.92 7.84 12.81
CA GLY A 80 5.37 7.75 12.54
C GLY A 80 5.76 6.60 11.57
N GLY A 81 4.79 6.06 10.82
CA GLY A 81 4.79 4.76 10.14
C GLY A 81 4.09 3.58 10.86
N GLN A 82 3.23 3.76 11.87
CA GLN A 82 2.64 2.68 12.67
C GLN A 82 1.25 2.20 12.21
N CYS A 83 0.63 2.87 11.24
CA CYS A 83 -0.54 2.34 10.52
C CYS A 83 -0.15 1.23 9.54
N CYS A 84 1.10 0.76 9.57
CA CYS A 84 1.51 -0.43 8.84
C CYS A 84 0.75 -1.63 9.41
N ILE A 85 -0.25 -2.08 8.66
CA ILE A 85 -1.01 -3.29 8.92
C ILE A 85 -0.60 -4.42 7.98
N ALA A 86 -1.00 -5.65 8.27
CA ALA A 86 -0.58 -6.81 7.49
C ALA A 86 -0.94 -6.62 6.00
N GLY A 87 0.01 -6.86 5.10
CA GLY A 87 -0.07 -6.59 3.66
C GLY A 87 0.31 -5.15 3.28
N GLY A 88 0.52 -4.27 4.24
CA GLY A 88 0.83 -2.85 4.03
C GLY A 88 2.25 -2.60 3.54
N SER A 89 3.24 -3.39 3.96
CA SER A 89 4.63 -3.15 3.53
C SER A 89 4.86 -3.41 2.05
N HIS A 90 4.12 -4.35 1.45
CA HIS A 90 4.22 -4.78 0.06
C HIS A 90 5.60 -4.57 -0.58
N VAL A 91 6.58 -5.35 -0.11
CA VAL A 91 7.98 -5.22 -0.52
C VAL A 91 8.13 -5.74 -1.95
N ARG A 92 8.55 -4.87 -2.86
CA ARG A 92 8.81 -5.23 -4.27
C ARG A 92 10.29 -5.46 -4.51
N PRO A 93 10.67 -6.10 -5.64
CA PRO A 93 12.08 -6.28 -5.99
C PRO A 93 12.88 -4.98 -6.03
N PHE A 94 12.29 -3.88 -6.50
CA PHE A 94 12.95 -2.59 -6.50
C PHE A 94 13.29 -2.09 -5.09
N ASP A 95 12.42 -2.32 -4.08
CA ASP A 95 12.71 -1.92 -2.70
C ASP A 95 13.95 -2.64 -2.15
N LEU A 96 14.08 -3.94 -2.44
CA LEU A 96 15.24 -4.74 -2.01
C LEU A 96 16.53 -4.31 -2.72
N LEU A 97 16.45 -3.98 -4.01
CA LEU A 97 17.57 -3.42 -4.76
C LEU A 97 17.98 -2.06 -4.19
N ALA A 98 17.03 -1.17 -3.93
CA ALA A 98 17.30 0.16 -3.37
C ALA A 98 18.03 0.07 -2.03
N VAL A 99 17.57 -0.79 -1.11
CA VAL A 99 18.27 -1.04 0.16
C VAL A 99 19.69 -1.57 -0.07
N ALA A 100 19.89 -2.49 -1.02
CA ALA A 100 21.22 -3.02 -1.34
C ALA A 100 22.16 -1.95 -1.94
N PHE A 101 21.66 -1.08 -2.83
CA PHE A 101 22.43 0.03 -3.43
C PHE A 101 22.82 1.12 -2.43
N LEU A 102 21.99 1.31 -1.40
CA LEU A 102 22.26 2.22 -0.29
C LEU A 102 23.20 1.63 0.77
N ASP A 103 23.75 0.44 0.53
CA ASP A 103 24.59 -0.29 1.48
C ASP A 103 23.89 -0.45 2.86
N ARG A 104 22.55 -0.63 2.83
CA ARG A 104 21.72 -0.88 4.00
C ARG A 104 21.31 -2.35 4.08
N SER A 105 20.77 -2.75 5.21
CA SER A 105 20.21 -4.09 5.44
C SER A 105 18.71 -4.01 5.59
N ILE A 106 17.99 -5.03 5.12
CA ILE A 106 16.58 -5.21 5.49
C ILE A 106 16.46 -5.48 7.00
N PRO A 107 15.30 -5.23 7.62
CA PRO A 107 15.11 -5.45 9.05
C PRO A 107 15.31 -6.91 9.45
N LEU A 108 16.09 -7.15 10.50
CA LEU A 108 16.18 -8.45 11.17
C LEU A 108 15.26 -8.44 12.38
N LEU A 109 14.17 -9.21 12.32
CA LEU A 109 13.16 -9.27 13.38
C LEU A 109 13.55 -10.29 14.46
N SER A 110 13.30 -9.94 15.72
CA SER A 110 13.50 -10.85 16.86
C SER A 110 12.52 -12.01 16.86
N GLU A 111 12.85 -13.11 17.55
CA GLU A 111 11.95 -14.27 17.70
C GLU A 111 10.59 -13.86 18.29
N HIS A 112 10.58 -12.85 19.15
CA HIS A 112 9.37 -12.26 19.71
C HIS A 112 9.20 -10.84 19.18
N ILE A 113 8.09 -10.58 18.50
CA ILE A 113 7.75 -9.27 17.94
C ILE A 113 6.59 -8.63 18.70
N THR A 114 6.52 -7.31 18.65
CA THR A 114 5.41 -6.52 19.22
C THR A 114 4.22 -6.41 18.29
N ALA A 115 4.42 -6.59 16.97
CA ALA A 115 3.32 -6.58 16.01
C ALA A 115 2.31 -7.70 16.31
N HIS A 116 1.03 -7.34 16.34
CA HIS A 116 -0.09 -8.26 16.42
C HIS A 116 -0.46 -8.82 15.03
N ARG A 117 -1.33 -9.82 14.96
CA ARG A 117 -1.70 -10.52 13.72
C ARG A 117 -2.16 -9.60 12.58
N HIS A 118 -2.78 -8.48 12.91
CA HIS A 118 -3.30 -7.50 11.94
C HIS A 118 -2.32 -6.37 11.65
N GLN A 119 -1.21 -6.29 12.37
CA GLN A 119 -0.19 -5.28 12.12
C GLN A 119 0.81 -5.78 11.08
N CYS A 120 1.53 -4.86 10.45
CA CYS A 120 2.65 -5.21 9.60
C CYS A 120 3.74 -5.83 10.45
N ILE A 121 4.33 -6.92 9.95
CA ILE A 121 5.37 -7.67 10.64
C ILE A 121 6.60 -6.82 10.98
N TYR A 122 6.85 -5.76 10.21
CA TYR A 122 7.97 -4.83 10.40
C TYR A 122 7.68 -3.72 11.43
N LEU A 123 6.51 -3.70 12.06
CA LEU A 123 6.16 -2.74 13.10
C LEU A 123 6.76 -3.15 14.45
N SER A 124 7.66 -2.33 14.99
CA SER A 124 8.34 -2.58 16.27
C SER A 124 8.27 -1.37 17.18
N ARG A 125 7.75 -1.53 18.41
CA ARG A 125 7.73 -0.49 19.47
C ARG A 125 7.40 0.91 18.92
N GLN A 126 6.30 1.00 18.19
CA GLN A 126 5.81 2.26 17.63
C GLN A 126 6.69 2.86 16.50
N ARG A 127 7.49 2.05 15.80
CA ARG A 127 8.23 2.50 14.61
C ARG A 127 8.34 1.41 13.55
N CYS A 128 8.37 1.82 12.29
CA CYS A 128 8.76 0.93 11.21
C CYS A 128 10.24 0.52 11.39
N SER A 129 10.53 -0.77 11.23
CA SER A 129 11.90 -1.29 11.36
C SER A 129 12.76 -1.12 10.10
N TRP A 130 12.17 -0.71 8.97
CA TRP A 130 12.90 -0.37 7.75
C TRP A 130 13.81 0.86 7.98
N PRO A 131 14.97 0.93 7.28
CA PRO A 131 15.88 2.07 7.38
C PRO A 131 15.18 3.37 6.98
N ASP A 132 15.58 4.49 7.59
CA ASP A 132 14.96 5.79 7.29
C ASP A 132 15.24 6.25 5.86
N GLU A 133 16.38 5.85 5.29
CA GLU A 133 16.71 6.17 3.89
C GLU A 133 15.83 5.43 2.89
N TRP A 134 15.24 4.29 3.29
CA TRP A 134 14.35 3.54 2.43
C TRP A 134 13.28 2.78 3.20
N ARG A 135 12.05 3.28 3.08
CA ARG A 135 10.84 2.50 3.33
C ARG A 135 10.31 2.02 1.98
N THR A 136 9.54 0.95 1.99
CA THR A 136 8.98 0.40 0.75
C THR A 136 8.12 1.45 0.05
N ILE A 137 8.08 1.40 -1.28
CA ILE A 137 7.29 2.37 -2.05
C ILE A 137 5.84 2.39 -1.54
N LYS A 138 5.16 1.26 -1.31
CA LYS A 138 3.77 1.35 -0.78
C LYS A 138 3.66 2.13 0.54
N CYS A 139 4.62 1.95 1.45
CA CYS A 139 4.65 2.70 2.72
C CYS A 139 4.94 4.20 2.54
N TRP A 140 5.54 4.59 1.41
CA TRP A 140 5.91 5.96 1.09
C TRP A 140 4.69 6.83 0.76
N SER A 141 3.66 6.23 0.16
CA SER A 141 2.65 6.95 -0.64
C SER A 141 1.43 7.09 0.20
N PHE A 142 1.16 6.05 0.97
CA PHE A 142 0.00 5.95 1.79
C PHE A 142 0.00 7.07 2.81
N TYR A 143 -1.04 7.90 2.75
CA TYR A 143 -1.32 8.90 3.74
C TYR A 143 -2.78 8.74 4.21
N CYS A 144 -2.99 8.62 5.53
CA CYS A 144 -4.30 8.76 6.14
C CYS A 144 -4.56 10.22 6.59
N LEU A 145 -5.82 10.64 6.61
CA LEU A 145 -6.17 11.96 7.13
C LEU A 145 -5.86 12.08 8.64
N GLY A 146 -5.81 10.95 9.38
CA GLY A 146 -5.62 10.91 10.83
C GLY A 146 -6.92 11.22 11.58
N GLY A 147 -6.82 11.34 12.91
CA GLY A 147 -7.95 11.73 13.79
C GLY A 147 -8.03 13.25 14.00
N GLY A 148 -8.01 14.03 12.93
CA GLY A 148 -8.11 15.49 13.00
C GLY A 148 -9.52 15.98 13.39
N PRO A 149 -9.70 17.27 13.74
CA PRO A 149 -11.02 17.85 13.99
C PRO A 149 -11.77 18.00 12.66
N TRP A 150 -12.31 16.89 12.15
CA TRP A 150 -13.13 16.88 10.94
C TRP A 150 -14.48 17.51 11.27
N HIS A 151 -14.93 18.46 10.44
CA HIS A 151 -16.30 18.94 10.53
C HIS A 151 -17.24 17.95 9.85
N LEU A 152 -18.35 17.61 10.51
CA LEU A 152 -19.47 16.86 9.92
C LEU A 152 -19.84 17.45 8.55
N GLY A 153 -20.00 16.59 7.55
CA GLY A 153 -20.27 16.96 6.15
C GLY A 153 -19.06 17.34 5.29
N SER A 154 -17.82 17.32 5.82
CA SER A 154 -16.63 17.52 4.99
C SER A 154 -16.40 16.32 4.08
N SER A 155 -16.33 16.51 2.76
CA SER A 155 -15.97 15.41 1.86
C SER A 155 -14.50 15.02 2.04
N LEU A 156 -14.20 13.71 2.03
CA LEU A 156 -12.83 13.20 2.10
C LEU A 156 -11.93 13.82 1.02
N HIS A 157 -12.50 14.04 -0.17
CA HIS A 157 -11.82 14.72 -1.26
C HIS A 157 -11.40 16.15 -0.89
N ALA A 158 -12.30 16.95 -0.31
CA ALA A 158 -11.97 18.31 0.11
C ALA A 158 -10.90 18.34 1.22
N LEU A 159 -10.92 17.36 2.12
CA LEU A 159 -9.91 17.21 3.17
C LEU A 159 -8.53 16.80 2.63
N ARG A 160 -8.50 15.94 1.59
CA ARG A 160 -7.25 15.49 0.95
C ARG A 160 -6.69 16.50 -0.05
N ALA A 161 -7.52 17.34 -0.67
CA ALA A 161 -7.11 18.29 -1.69
C ALA A 161 -5.86 19.14 -1.35
N PRO A 162 -5.74 19.77 -0.16
CA PRO A 162 -4.53 20.53 0.18
C PRO A 162 -3.29 19.65 0.36
N ILE A 163 -3.45 18.42 0.89
CA ILE A 163 -2.37 17.42 0.98
C ILE A 163 -1.90 17.05 -0.42
N ILE A 164 -2.82 16.65 -1.28
CA ILE A 164 -2.54 16.26 -2.67
C ILE A 164 -1.79 17.38 -3.39
N ALA A 165 -2.26 18.62 -3.31
CA ALA A 165 -1.62 19.76 -3.97
C ALA A 165 -0.16 19.97 -3.54
N GLU A 166 0.14 19.87 -2.24
CA GLU A 166 1.50 19.99 -1.72
C GLU A 166 2.38 18.81 -2.13
N LEU A 167 1.86 17.58 -2.08
CA LEU A 167 2.59 16.39 -2.52
C LEU A 167 2.86 16.41 -4.02
N GLN A 168 1.90 16.87 -4.82
CA GLN A 168 2.09 17.10 -6.26
C GLN A 168 3.24 18.06 -6.53
N ARG A 169 3.33 19.15 -5.77
CA ARG A 169 4.43 20.12 -5.88
C ARG A 169 5.78 19.46 -5.56
N VAL A 170 5.85 18.64 -4.50
CA VAL A 170 7.08 17.89 -4.15
C VAL A 170 7.46 16.92 -5.26
N VAL A 171 6.54 16.07 -5.71
CA VAL A 171 6.80 15.09 -6.76
C VAL A 171 7.25 15.79 -8.03
N ARG A 172 6.52 16.80 -8.52
CA ARG A 172 6.90 17.55 -9.74
C ARG A 172 8.28 18.20 -9.62
N ALA A 173 8.67 18.69 -8.44
CA ALA A 173 9.96 19.35 -8.22
C ALA A 173 11.12 18.34 -8.10
N ALA A 174 10.93 17.27 -7.33
CA ALA A 174 11.98 16.34 -6.94
C ALA A 174 12.01 15.03 -7.75
N LEU A 175 11.11 14.83 -8.72
CA LEU A 175 11.10 13.62 -9.56
C LEU A 175 12.45 13.47 -10.30
N PRO A 176 13.16 12.33 -10.11
CA PRO A 176 14.42 12.07 -10.80
C PRO A 176 14.26 12.05 -12.33
N ALA A 177 15.30 12.47 -13.05
CA ALA A 177 15.26 12.57 -14.51
C ALA A 177 14.87 11.26 -15.23
N PRO A 178 15.32 10.06 -14.80
CA PRO A 178 14.90 8.80 -15.43
C PRO A 178 13.39 8.55 -15.36
N LEU A 179 12.72 8.97 -14.28
CA LEU A 179 11.26 8.88 -14.16
C LEU A 179 10.54 9.95 -14.98
N ARG A 180 11.13 11.14 -15.17
CA ARG A 180 10.61 12.14 -16.13
C ARG A 180 10.68 11.64 -17.57
N THR A 181 11.75 10.91 -17.92
CA THR A 181 11.84 10.24 -19.22
C THR A 181 10.71 9.23 -19.39
N TYR A 182 10.39 8.47 -18.34
CA TYR A 182 9.23 7.56 -18.35
C TYR A 182 7.91 8.31 -18.55
N GLU A 183 7.67 9.40 -17.81
CA GLU A 183 6.49 10.27 -17.97
C GLU A 183 6.34 10.74 -19.43
N ALA A 184 7.43 11.19 -20.05
CA ALA A 184 7.43 11.68 -21.43
C ALA A 184 7.11 10.60 -22.46
N VAL A 185 7.68 9.40 -22.30
CA VAL A 185 7.44 8.25 -23.21
C VAL A 185 5.98 7.77 -23.12
N HIS A 186 5.42 7.71 -21.91
CA HIS A 186 4.05 7.22 -21.69
C HIS A 186 2.97 8.31 -21.72
N GLN A 187 3.37 9.58 -21.85
CA GLN A 187 2.47 10.74 -21.80
C GLN A 187 1.62 10.77 -20.51
N ILE A 188 2.24 10.46 -19.38
CA ILE A 188 1.61 10.50 -18.05
C ILE A 188 2.28 11.54 -17.16
N SER A 189 1.65 11.86 -16.03
CA SER A 189 2.34 12.52 -14.92
C SER A 189 2.04 11.81 -13.61
N PHE A 190 3.08 11.42 -12.88
CA PHE A 190 2.94 10.72 -11.61
C PHE A 190 2.22 11.57 -10.56
N ALA A 191 2.41 12.89 -10.61
CA ALA A 191 1.74 13.82 -9.70
C ALA A 191 0.21 13.75 -9.84
N GLU A 192 -0.32 13.46 -11.02
CA GLU A 192 -1.77 13.38 -11.25
C GLU A 192 -2.41 12.12 -10.67
N TYR A 193 -1.63 11.13 -10.20
CA TYR A 193 -2.16 9.94 -9.54
C TYR A 193 -2.20 10.07 -8.01
N LEU A 194 -1.78 11.20 -7.43
CA LEU A 194 -1.66 11.34 -5.97
C LEU A 194 -3.00 11.46 -5.22
N ASP A 195 -4.10 11.63 -5.94
CA ASP A 195 -5.46 11.52 -5.40
C ASP A 195 -5.79 10.09 -4.95
N ASP A 196 -5.14 9.10 -5.55
CA ASP A 196 -5.12 7.70 -5.14
C ASP A 196 -3.68 7.23 -4.81
N PRO A 197 -3.30 7.24 -3.52
CA PRO A 197 -1.95 6.85 -3.08
C PRO A 197 -1.52 5.43 -3.48
N LEU A 198 -2.46 4.51 -3.67
CA LEU A 198 -2.15 3.17 -4.15
C LEU A 198 -1.86 3.20 -5.63
N HIS A 199 -2.74 3.82 -6.41
CA HIS A 199 -2.55 3.94 -7.85
C HIS A 199 -1.24 4.66 -8.17
N PHE A 200 -0.90 5.72 -7.44
CA PHE A 200 0.41 6.37 -7.53
C PHE A 200 1.58 5.41 -7.26
N ALA A 201 1.54 4.66 -6.15
CA ALA A 201 2.60 3.69 -5.84
C ALA A 201 2.71 2.60 -6.90
N GLU A 202 1.60 2.11 -7.42
CA GLU A 202 1.58 1.09 -8.46
C GLU A 202 2.14 1.61 -9.79
N LYS A 203 1.72 2.80 -10.22
CA LYS A 203 2.25 3.44 -11.44
C LYS A 203 3.74 3.65 -11.34
N LEU A 204 4.21 4.07 -10.18
CA LEU A 204 5.62 4.23 -9.99
C LEU A 204 6.36 2.89 -9.94
N GLN A 205 5.85 1.89 -9.20
CA GLN A 205 6.44 0.56 -9.17
C GLN A 205 6.53 -0.05 -10.58
N GLN A 206 5.50 0.17 -11.41
CA GLN A 206 5.50 -0.23 -12.82
C GLN A 206 6.64 0.45 -13.58
N ALA A 207 6.78 1.78 -13.44
CA ALA A 207 7.84 2.51 -14.10
C ALA A 207 9.23 2.05 -13.68
N LEU A 208 9.46 1.90 -12.37
CA LEU A 208 10.72 1.41 -11.81
C LEU A 208 11.00 -0.03 -12.24
N PHE A 209 9.97 -0.87 -12.34
CA PHE A 209 10.14 -2.21 -12.87
C PHE A 209 10.61 -2.18 -14.33
N GLU A 210 9.95 -1.38 -15.15
CA GLU A 210 10.21 -1.31 -16.59
C GLU A 210 11.58 -0.68 -16.92
N ILE A 211 11.93 0.43 -16.28
CA ILE A 211 13.16 1.16 -16.61
C ILE A 211 14.39 0.68 -15.84
N PHE A 212 14.22 -0.14 -14.81
CA PHE A 212 15.31 -0.55 -13.93
C PHE A 212 15.32 -2.05 -13.62
N VAL A 213 14.26 -2.58 -13.00
CA VAL A 213 14.27 -3.97 -12.49
C VAL A 213 14.34 -4.98 -13.63
N SER A 214 13.50 -4.86 -14.66
CA SER A 214 13.43 -5.81 -15.77
C SER A 214 14.73 -5.84 -16.58
N PRO A 215 15.27 -4.69 -17.05
CA PRO A 215 16.56 -4.70 -17.74
C PRO A 215 17.69 -5.26 -16.86
N LEU A 216 17.68 -4.95 -15.56
CA LEU A 216 18.71 -5.46 -14.65
C LEU A 216 18.62 -6.97 -14.49
N ASN A 217 17.40 -7.51 -14.39
CA ASN A 217 17.15 -8.94 -14.29
C ASN A 217 17.51 -9.68 -15.58
N GLU A 218 17.37 -9.05 -16.75
CA GLU A 218 17.84 -9.62 -18.02
C GLU A 218 19.37 -9.77 -18.04
N MET A 219 20.10 -8.78 -17.50
CA MET A 219 21.56 -8.83 -17.43
C MET A 219 22.07 -9.74 -16.30
N TYR A 220 21.40 -9.71 -15.15
CA TYR A 220 21.74 -10.48 -13.96
C TYR A 220 20.47 -11.15 -13.43
N PRO A 221 20.15 -12.39 -13.82
CA PRO A 221 18.92 -13.05 -13.35
C PRO A 221 18.88 -13.20 -11.82
N PHE A 222 17.93 -12.55 -11.15
CA PHE A 222 17.74 -12.63 -9.68
C PHE A 222 16.28 -12.79 -9.24
N LEU A 223 15.33 -12.47 -10.12
CA LEU A 223 13.92 -12.71 -9.91
C LEU A 223 13.59 -14.18 -10.13
N ASP A 224 12.66 -14.69 -9.32
CA ASP A 224 12.01 -15.96 -9.59
C ASP A 224 11.05 -15.77 -10.78
N PRO A 225 11.08 -16.59 -11.84
CA PRO A 225 10.12 -16.51 -12.94
C PRO A 225 8.65 -16.46 -12.47
N GLN A 226 8.30 -17.17 -11.39
CA GLN A 226 6.94 -17.15 -10.83
C GLN A 226 6.58 -15.79 -10.21
N SER A 227 7.56 -15.03 -9.73
CA SER A 227 7.34 -13.67 -9.19
C SER A 227 7.03 -12.65 -10.28
N ILE A 228 7.49 -12.87 -11.51
CA ILE A 228 7.28 -11.96 -12.65
C ILE A 228 5.81 -11.98 -13.09
N ASP A 229 5.17 -13.16 -13.08
CA ASP A 229 3.75 -13.31 -13.45
C ASP A 229 2.79 -12.75 -12.38
N GLY A 230 3.18 -12.76 -11.11
CA GLY A 230 2.41 -12.11 -10.03
C GLY A 230 2.19 -10.61 -10.27
N HIS A 231 3.21 -9.91 -10.80
CA HIS A 231 3.12 -8.49 -11.17
C HIS A 231 2.16 -8.22 -12.36
N ARG A 232 1.85 -9.23 -13.19
CA ARG A 232 0.82 -9.12 -14.24
C ARG A 232 -0.59 -9.27 -13.69
N LEU A 233 -0.79 -10.12 -12.67
CA LEU A 233 -2.11 -10.31 -12.05
C LEU A 233 -2.55 -9.14 -11.17
N GLU A 234 -1.64 -8.45 -10.50
CA GLU A 234 -2.00 -7.23 -9.73
C GLU A 234 -2.44 -6.06 -10.61
N ARG A 235 -1.95 -5.95 -11.84
CA ARG A 235 -2.45 -4.96 -12.82
C ARG A 235 -3.95 -5.08 -13.10
N LEU A 236 -4.55 -6.25 -12.84
CA LEU A 236 -5.99 -6.47 -12.97
C LEU A 236 -6.77 -6.12 -11.69
N ARG A 237 -6.10 -6.00 -10.54
CA ARG A 237 -6.74 -5.69 -9.25
C ARG A 237 -6.93 -4.19 -9.02
N SER A 238 -6.02 -3.37 -9.54
CA SER A 238 -6.05 -1.89 -9.49
C SER A 238 -7.24 -1.21 -10.18
N GLY A 239 -8.13 -1.98 -10.83
CA GLY A 239 -9.33 -1.45 -11.49
C GLY A 239 -10.49 -1.15 -10.54
N LEU A 240 -10.32 -1.36 -9.23
CA LEU A 240 -11.30 -1.03 -8.20
C LEU A 240 -10.94 0.32 -7.56
N LEU A 241 -11.04 1.40 -8.35
CA LEU A 241 -11.28 2.72 -7.77
C LEU A 241 -12.38 2.58 -6.72
N LEU A 242 -12.22 3.24 -5.57
CA LEU A 242 -13.19 3.24 -4.49
C LEU A 242 -14.57 3.50 -5.10
N ASP A 243 -15.37 2.44 -5.20
CA ASP A 243 -16.67 2.54 -5.82
C ASP A 243 -17.45 3.61 -5.05
N GLU A 244 -17.95 4.65 -5.74
CA GLU A 244 -18.64 5.76 -5.11
C GLU A 244 -19.77 5.28 -4.19
N ARG A 245 -20.39 4.13 -4.52
CA ARG A 245 -21.39 3.47 -3.68
C ARG A 245 -20.80 3.00 -2.34
N VAL A 246 -19.61 2.40 -2.36
CA VAL A 246 -18.92 1.90 -1.17
C VAL A 246 -18.40 3.08 -0.34
N ALA A 247 -17.88 4.13 -0.99
CA ALA A 247 -17.47 5.38 -0.36
C ALA A 247 -18.62 6.03 0.41
N ALA A 248 -19.77 6.20 -0.26
CA ALA A 248 -20.97 6.80 0.31
C ALA A 248 -21.49 5.99 1.49
N PHE A 249 -21.56 4.66 1.35
CA PHE A 249 -21.95 3.78 2.46
C PHE A 249 -21.03 3.94 3.68
N LEU A 250 -19.70 3.90 3.49
CA LEU A 250 -18.75 4.02 4.60
C LEU A 250 -18.91 5.36 5.34
N ALA A 251 -19.11 6.46 4.61
CA ALA A 251 -19.32 7.78 5.19
C ALA A 251 -20.63 7.84 5.99
N GLU A 252 -21.76 7.49 5.36
CA GLU A 252 -23.08 7.50 6.01
C GLU A 252 -23.13 6.57 7.23
N ALA A 253 -22.56 5.37 7.12
CA ALA A 253 -22.56 4.38 8.19
C ALA A 253 -21.75 4.84 9.41
N THR A 254 -20.60 5.46 9.17
CA THR A 254 -19.75 6.02 10.24
C THR A 254 -20.46 7.17 10.95
N GLU A 255 -21.07 8.08 10.19
CA GLU A 255 -21.85 9.20 10.73
C GLU A 255 -23.04 8.73 11.55
N GLN A 256 -23.82 7.77 11.03
CA GLN A 256 -24.96 7.21 11.73
C GLN A 256 -24.58 6.61 13.09
N ILE A 257 -23.46 5.89 13.18
CA ILE A 257 -23.01 5.27 14.44
C ILE A 257 -22.58 6.32 15.47
N ASP A 258 -21.93 7.39 15.02
CA ASP A 258 -21.46 8.47 15.90
C ASP A 258 -22.63 9.30 16.46
N GLU A 259 -23.59 9.66 15.61
CA GLU A 259 -24.76 10.44 16.02
C GLU A 259 -25.74 9.63 16.88
N ARG A 260 -26.05 8.41 16.43
CA ARG A 260 -27.04 7.55 17.07
C ARG A 260 -26.70 6.08 16.80
N PRO A 261 -25.99 5.42 17.73
CA PRO A 261 -25.64 4.02 17.61
C PRO A 261 -26.86 3.16 17.22
N PRO A 262 -26.78 2.38 16.13
CA PRO A 262 -27.90 1.59 15.65
C PRO A 262 -28.26 0.50 16.66
N GLU A 263 -29.56 0.21 16.78
CA GLU A 263 -30.02 -0.94 17.54
C GLU A 263 -29.54 -2.24 16.88
N VAL A 264 -29.06 -3.18 17.70
CA VAL A 264 -28.53 -4.46 17.23
C VAL A 264 -29.69 -5.43 17.02
N PRO A 265 -29.89 -5.98 15.81
CA PRO A 265 -30.95 -6.93 15.54
C PRO A 265 -30.81 -8.20 16.37
N GLU A 266 -31.94 -8.84 16.69
CA GLU A 266 -31.94 -10.11 17.39
C GLU A 266 -31.13 -11.17 16.60
N GLY A 267 -30.25 -11.89 17.31
CA GLY A 267 -29.39 -12.91 16.71
C GLY A 267 -28.10 -12.39 16.05
N LEU A 268 -27.85 -11.07 16.06
CA LEU A 268 -26.58 -10.50 15.64
C LEU A 268 -25.70 -10.17 16.86
N ASP A 269 -24.60 -10.88 17.04
CA ASP A 269 -23.65 -10.66 18.15
C ASP A 269 -22.56 -9.64 17.74
N ILE A 270 -22.98 -8.44 17.32
CA ILE A 270 -22.08 -7.35 16.93
C ILE A 270 -22.52 -6.07 17.63
N SER A 271 -21.63 -5.49 18.42
CA SER A 271 -21.87 -4.19 19.05
C SER A 271 -21.68 -3.03 18.04
N PRO A 272 -22.31 -1.86 18.26
CA PRO A 272 -22.03 -0.67 17.45
C PRO A 272 -20.54 -0.28 17.39
N ALA A 273 -19.80 -0.48 18.49
CA ALA A 273 -18.36 -0.25 18.52
C ALA A 273 -17.59 -1.23 17.62
N GLN A 274 -18.02 -2.50 17.57
CA GLN A 274 -17.44 -3.47 16.63
C GLN A 274 -17.79 -3.15 15.18
N LEU A 275 -19.01 -2.64 14.92
CA LEU A 275 -19.40 -2.17 13.59
C LEU A 275 -18.51 -1.03 13.11
N LEU A 276 -18.22 -0.05 13.96
CA LEU A 276 -17.30 1.04 13.62
C LEU A 276 -15.92 0.51 13.26
N ALA A 277 -15.35 -0.39 14.08
CA ALA A 277 -14.06 -1.01 13.80
C ALA A 277 -14.07 -1.83 12.49
N ASP A 278 -15.20 -2.45 12.16
CA ASP A 278 -15.37 -3.20 10.92
C ASP A 278 -15.53 -2.29 9.70
N LEU A 279 -16.16 -1.12 9.83
CA LEU A 279 -16.21 -0.10 8.78
C LEU A 279 -14.82 0.50 8.52
N GLU A 280 -14.05 0.77 9.57
CA GLU A 280 -12.64 1.17 9.44
C GLU A 280 -11.82 0.10 8.72
N THR A 281 -12.06 -1.18 9.07
CA THR A 281 -11.41 -2.32 8.40
C THR A 281 -11.84 -2.41 6.94
N LEU A 282 -13.13 -2.22 6.63
CA LEU A 282 -13.64 -2.27 5.26
C LEU A 282 -13.10 -1.13 4.41
N MET A 283 -13.13 0.10 4.92
CA MET A 283 -12.51 1.26 4.28
C MET A 283 -11.05 0.96 3.98
N TRP A 284 -10.32 0.39 4.94
CA TRP A 284 -8.94 0.00 4.71
C TRP A 284 -8.77 -1.10 3.65
N ILE A 285 -9.64 -2.12 3.62
CA ILE A 285 -9.55 -3.17 2.60
C ILE A 285 -9.71 -2.56 1.21
N VAL A 286 -10.71 -1.69 1.05
CA VAL A 286 -11.03 -1.04 -0.22
C VAL A 286 -9.96 -0.02 -0.61
N GLU A 287 -9.44 0.77 0.33
CA GLU A 287 -8.37 1.74 0.08
C GLU A 287 -6.97 1.12 -0.02
N GLY A 288 -6.78 -0.09 0.52
CA GLY A 288 -5.47 -0.68 0.80
C GLY A 288 -5.13 -1.87 -0.08
N HIS A 289 -6.12 -2.47 -0.74
CA HIS A 289 -6.04 -3.68 -1.56
C HIS A 289 -5.02 -4.69 -1.00
N PRO A 290 -5.24 -5.21 0.21
CA PRO A 290 -4.31 -6.16 0.81
C PRO A 290 -4.21 -7.45 -0.03
N ALA A 291 -3.05 -8.11 0.00
CA ALA A 291 -2.82 -9.33 -0.76
C ALA A 291 -3.84 -10.47 -0.49
N HIS A 292 -4.46 -10.45 0.71
CA HIS A 292 -5.49 -11.40 1.14
C HIS A 292 -6.89 -10.77 1.23
N GLU A 293 -7.17 -9.75 0.42
CA GLU A 293 -8.44 -9.01 0.39
C GLU A 293 -9.69 -9.89 0.40
N ARG A 294 -9.75 -10.93 -0.44
CA ARG A 294 -10.89 -11.87 -0.48
C ARG A 294 -11.13 -12.55 0.86
N GLN A 295 -10.06 -12.98 1.53
CA GLN A 295 -10.16 -13.63 2.84
C GLN A 295 -10.65 -12.64 3.89
N LEU A 296 -10.11 -11.41 3.90
CA LEU A 296 -10.51 -10.37 4.84
C LEU A 296 -11.98 -9.95 4.69
N LEU A 297 -12.45 -9.78 3.44
CA LEU A 297 -13.86 -9.51 3.17
C LEU A 297 -14.76 -10.69 3.56
N SER A 298 -14.31 -11.93 3.35
CA SER A 298 -15.04 -13.13 3.78
C SER A 298 -15.15 -13.21 5.30
N ASP A 299 -14.07 -12.95 6.03
CA ASP A 299 -14.04 -12.95 7.50
C ASP A 299 -14.96 -11.86 8.06
N LEU A 300 -14.99 -10.67 7.45
CA LEU A 300 -15.97 -9.62 7.73
C LEU A 300 -17.40 -10.10 7.44
N HIS A 301 -17.65 -10.62 6.25
CA HIS A 301 -18.98 -11.05 5.81
C HIS A 301 -19.58 -12.10 6.74
N LEU A 302 -18.78 -13.06 7.21
CA LEU A 302 -19.24 -14.10 8.13
C LEU A 302 -19.86 -13.52 9.42
N ARG A 303 -19.37 -12.37 9.89
CA ARG A 303 -19.95 -11.69 11.06
C ARG A 303 -21.32 -11.11 10.75
N TYR A 304 -21.49 -10.50 9.58
CA TYR A 304 -22.75 -9.87 9.15
C TYR A 304 -23.72 -10.82 8.43
N ALA A 305 -23.36 -12.09 8.23
CA ALA A 305 -24.12 -13.03 7.40
C ALA A 305 -25.58 -13.19 7.86
N THR A 306 -25.82 -13.12 9.17
CA THR A 306 -27.15 -13.25 9.80
C THR A 306 -27.94 -11.94 9.88
N ALA A 307 -27.39 -10.80 9.42
CA ALA A 307 -28.12 -9.53 9.44
C ALA A 307 -29.46 -9.68 8.68
N PRO A 308 -30.61 -9.29 9.28
CA PRO A 308 -31.92 -9.53 8.68
C PRO A 308 -32.08 -8.73 7.38
N ALA A 309 -32.74 -9.34 6.39
CA ALA A 309 -33.16 -8.62 5.20
C ALA A 309 -34.27 -7.62 5.52
N PRO A 310 -34.33 -6.44 4.86
CA PRO A 310 -35.45 -5.53 5.03
C PRO A 310 -36.75 -6.21 4.56
N GLU A 311 -37.86 -5.92 5.23
CA GLU A 311 -39.17 -6.33 4.74
C GLU A 311 -39.56 -5.53 3.49
N ALA A 312 -40.59 -5.98 2.78
CA ALA A 312 -41.04 -5.33 1.56
C ALA A 312 -41.50 -3.89 1.84
N GLY A 313 -40.75 -2.91 1.32
CA GLY A 313 -41.04 -1.48 1.48
C GLY A 313 -40.31 -0.81 2.65
N GLU A 314 -39.51 -1.55 3.43
CA GLU A 314 -38.67 -0.99 4.48
C GLU A 314 -37.28 -0.59 3.95
N GLU A 315 -36.67 0.40 4.60
CA GLU A 315 -35.29 0.76 4.32
C GLU A 315 -34.32 -0.27 4.92
N PRO A 316 -33.23 -0.61 4.20
CA PRO A 316 -32.25 -1.57 4.70
C PRO A 316 -31.50 -1.00 5.91
N THR A 317 -31.46 -1.79 6.99
CA THR A 317 -30.64 -1.46 8.17
C THR A 317 -29.16 -1.35 7.81
N ILE A 318 -28.38 -0.58 8.57
CA ILE A 318 -26.92 -0.47 8.41
C ILE A 318 -26.22 -1.83 8.45
N TRP A 319 -26.72 -2.77 9.25
CA TRP A 319 -26.23 -4.14 9.36
C TRP A 319 -26.41 -4.93 8.05
N TYR A 320 -27.59 -4.81 7.44
CA TYR A 320 -27.87 -5.40 6.13
C TYR A 320 -27.04 -4.75 5.04
N ARG A 321 -26.94 -3.41 5.04
CA ARG A 321 -26.13 -2.65 4.08
C ARG A 321 -24.65 -3.05 4.15
N MET A 322 -24.12 -3.29 5.36
CA MET A 322 -22.77 -3.82 5.56
C MET A 322 -22.63 -5.20 4.91
N ARG A 323 -23.56 -6.13 5.17
CA ARG A 323 -23.57 -7.46 4.54
C ARG A 323 -23.59 -7.37 3.00
N ASP A 324 -24.49 -6.56 2.44
CA ASP A 324 -24.64 -6.41 0.99
C ASP A 324 -23.38 -5.79 0.36
N THR A 325 -22.80 -4.78 1.01
CA THR A 325 -21.55 -4.14 0.57
C THR A 325 -20.39 -5.14 0.53
N LEU A 326 -20.27 -6.01 1.55
CA LEU A 326 -19.24 -7.04 1.59
C LEU A 326 -19.43 -8.08 0.47
N LEU A 327 -20.66 -8.55 0.25
CA LEU A 327 -20.98 -9.46 -0.86
C LEU A 327 -20.68 -8.84 -2.22
N TYR A 328 -21.08 -7.58 -2.41
CA TYR A 328 -20.81 -6.81 -3.61
C TYR A 328 -19.32 -6.75 -3.92
N LEU A 329 -18.49 -6.41 -2.95
CA LEU A 329 -17.03 -6.36 -3.11
C LEU A 329 -16.45 -7.75 -3.42
N MET A 330 -16.87 -8.79 -2.70
CA MET A 330 -16.39 -10.17 -2.93
C MET A 330 -16.70 -10.70 -4.34
N GLN A 331 -17.82 -10.27 -4.94
CA GLN A 331 -18.21 -10.65 -6.30
C GLN A 331 -17.40 -9.92 -7.37
N ARG A 332 -16.89 -8.72 -7.08
CA ARG A 332 -16.08 -7.92 -8.01
C ARG A 332 -14.60 -8.30 -8.00
N LEU A 333 -14.13 -8.98 -6.97
CA LEU A 333 -12.78 -9.51 -6.97
C LEU A 333 -12.62 -10.59 -8.05
N PRO A 334 -11.53 -10.57 -8.85
CA PRO A 334 -11.27 -11.61 -9.82
C PRO A 334 -11.26 -12.98 -9.12
N THR A 335 -11.95 -13.95 -9.70
CA THR A 335 -11.85 -15.35 -9.28
C THR A 335 -10.45 -15.83 -9.64
N GLU A 336 -9.62 -16.02 -8.62
CA GLU A 336 -8.35 -16.73 -8.79
C GLU A 336 -8.70 -18.13 -9.31
N LYS A 337 -8.39 -18.42 -10.58
CA LYS A 337 -8.27 -19.80 -11.02
C LYS A 337 -7.03 -20.35 -10.32
N LEU A 338 -7.25 -21.07 -9.23
CA LEU A 338 -6.24 -21.84 -8.51
C LEU A 338 -5.55 -22.84 -9.43
#